data_AF-A0A5C8ERK1-F1
#
_entry.id   AF-A0A5C8ERK1-F1
#
_cell.length_a   1.000
_cell.length_b   1.000
_cell.length_c   1.000
_cell.angle_alpha   90.00
_cell.angle_beta   90.00
_cell.angle_gamma   90.00
#
_symmetry.space_group_name_H-M   'P 1'
#
loop_
_entity.id
_entity.type
_entity.pdbx_description
1 polymer ?
#
loop_
_entity_poly.entity_id
_entity_poly.type
_entity_poly.pdbx_seq_one_letter_code
_entity_poly.pdbx_strand_id
1 'polypeptide(L)'
;MKKIIFFISILFIFISCSNELITVVDEYNPPYGIKAIPGNNSISISFWSGILASDFVGFNIYIKQGNSSFTQPTDAIKNNLGGYPTVANSTHTRTNFTIQVPPTQTGQTYQNGTLYYVTVTAYGTNDLTDTKYIETKINAIVPVIPRTEGNGTGNTITANSQTVGTIDKTQNLVTASAGWQLQYFGPQSDFNAVVVITNKNFYEKDAYSLNGLYIFSNTGQSALAKVWLNSSSGYRWAYHNQASQWNGI
;
A
#
# COMPACT_ATOMS: atom_id res chain seq x y z
N MET A 1 -65.39 -27.95 -14.96
CA MET A 1 -63.99 -28.35 -14.71
C MET A 1 -62.93 -27.66 -15.59
N LYS A 2 -63.26 -26.96 -16.69
CA LYS A 2 -62.25 -26.25 -17.52
C LYS A 2 -61.81 -24.86 -17.00
N LYS A 3 -62.62 -24.18 -16.16
CA LYS A 3 -62.32 -22.81 -15.67
C LYS A 3 -61.40 -22.76 -14.44
N ILE A 4 -61.33 -23.84 -13.64
CA ILE A 4 -60.48 -23.90 -12.43
C ILE A 4 -59.01 -24.19 -12.78
N ILE A 5 -58.78 -24.97 -13.84
CA ILE A 5 -57.42 -25.35 -14.29
C ILE A 5 -56.66 -24.14 -14.87
N PHE A 6 -57.37 -23.18 -15.48
CA PHE A 6 -56.77 -21.97 -16.06
C PHE A 6 -56.32 -20.95 -14.99
N PHE A 7 -57.01 -20.91 -13.84
CA PHE A 7 -56.62 -20.04 -12.72
C PHE A 7 -55.40 -20.57 -11.97
N ILE A 8 -55.24 -21.89 -11.86
CA ILE A 8 -54.07 -22.52 -11.24
C ILE A 8 -52.81 -22.30 -12.11
N SER A 9 -52.94 -22.36 -13.43
CA SER A 9 -51.80 -22.17 -14.35
C SER A 9 -51.28 -20.73 -14.37
N ILE A 10 -52.14 -19.73 -14.17
CA ILE A 10 -51.73 -18.32 -14.03
C ILE A 10 -51.01 -18.08 -12.69
N LEU A 11 -51.43 -18.75 -11.61
CA LEU A 11 -50.79 -18.62 -10.30
C LEU A 11 -49.32 -19.13 -10.31
N PHE A 12 -49.03 -20.17 -11.09
CA PHE A 12 -47.65 -20.67 -11.25
C PHE A 12 -46.75 -19.73 -12.08
N ILE A 13 -47.30 -18.97 -13.03
CA ILE A 13 -46.53 -18.02 -13.85
C ILE A 13 -46.09 -16.81 -13.01
N PHE A 14 -46.90 -16.38 -12.03
CA PHE A 14 -46.53 -15.28 -11.13
C PHE A 14 -45.56 -15.71 -10.00
N ILE A 15 -45.54 -16.99 -9.62
CA ILE A 15 -44.56 -17.53 -8.66
C ILE A 15 -43.22 -17.84 -9.35
N SER A 16 -43.21 -18.16 -10.66
CA SER A 16 -41.97 -18.36 -11.40
C SER A 16 -41.26 -17.04 -11.78
N CYS A 17 -41.98 -15.92 -11.84
CA CYS A 17 -41.38 -14.59 -12.00
C CYS A 17 -40.76 -14.02 -10.72
N SER A 18 -40.83 -14.72 -9.58
CA SER A 18 -40.25 -14.26 -8.31
C SER A 18 -38.94 -14.96 -7.92
N ASN A 19 -38.44 -15.91 -8.72
CA ASN A 19 -37.26 -16.71 -8.37
C ASN A 19 -36.13 -16.70 -9.42
N GLU A 20 -36.15 -15.76 -10.35
CA GLU A 20 -34.93 -15.33 -11.04
C GLU A 20 -34.43 -14.01 -10.43
N LEU A 21 -34.28 -14.01 -9.10
CA LEU A 21 -33.22 -13.20 -8.52
C LEU A 21 -31.93 -13.93 -8.87
N ILE A 22 -31.42 -13.72 -10.09
CA ILE A 22 -29.98 -13.70 -10.28
C ILE A 22 -29.53 -12.55 -9.39
N THR A 23 -29.34 -12.86 -8.10
CA THR A 23 -28.28 -12.20 -7.38
C THR A 23 -27.05 -12.68 -8.13
N VAL A 24 -26.60 -11.88 -9.09
CA VAL A 24 -25.18 -11.56 -9.04
C VAL A 24 -25.05 -11.07 -7.61
N VAL A 25 -24.61 -11.96 -6.71
CA VAL A 25 -24.09 -11.51 -5.44
C VAL A 25 -22.97 -10.63 -5.94
N ASP A 26 -23.19 -9.32 -5.96
CA ASP A 26 -22.15 -8.41 -6.37
C ASP A 26 -21.09 -8.56 -5.29
N GLU A 27 -20.16 -9.47 -5.54
CA GLU A 27 -19.17 -9.84 -4.57
C GLU A 27 -18.29 -8.62 -4.37
N TYR A 28 -18.22 -8.14 -3.12
CA TYR A 28 -17.12 -7.31 -2.69
C TYR A 28 -15.85 -8.11 -2.91
N ASN A 29 -15.13 -7.79 -3.98
CA ASN A 29 -13.81 -8.37 -4.16
C ASN A 29 -12.93 -7.83 -3.03
N PRO A 30 -12.44 -8.70 -2.12
CA PRO A 30 -11.54 -8.25 -1.07
C PRO A 30 -10.34 -7.55 -1.73
N PRO A 31 -9.79 -6.49 -1.13
CA PRO A 31 -8.57 -5.86 -1.65
C PRO A 31 -7.48 -6.91 -1.93
N TYR A 32 -6.88 -6.84 -3.12
CA TYR A 32 -5.85 -7.76 -3.59
C TYR A 32 -4.53 -7.03 -3.83
N GLY A 33 -3.42 -7.76 -3.69
CA GLY A 33 -2.09 -7.22 -3.96
C GLY A 33 -1.74 -6.01 -3.09
N ILE A 34 -2.19 -6.03 -1.82
CA ILE A 34 -1.96 -4.95 -0.87
C ILE A 34 -0.45 -4.70 -0.71
N LYS A 35 -0.06 -3.44 -0.85
CA LYS A 35 1.31 -2.92 -0.70
C LYS A 35 1.29 -1.68 0.18
N ALA A 36 2.29 -1.52 1.02
CA ALA A 36 2.49 -0.33 1.81
C ALA A 36 3.64 0.50 1.24
N ILE A 37 3.41 1.79 1.03
CA ILE A 37 4.34 2.74 0.44
C ILE A 37 4.82 3.68 1.56
N PRO A 38 6.11 3.62 1.94
CA PRO A 38 6.65 4.48 2.98
C PRO A 38 6.92 5.89 2.42
N GLY A 39 6.62 6.92 3.22
CA GLY A 39 7.06 8.28 2.97
C GLY A 39 7.59 8.93 4.25
N ASN A 40 7.90 10.22 4.18
CA ASN A 40 8.35 11.00 5.32
C ASN A 40 7.18 11.29 6.26
N ASN A 41 7.18 10.66 7.43
CA ASN A 41 6.10 10.71 8.42
C ASN A 41 4.72 10.30 7.88
N SER A 42 4.69 9.56 6.77
CA SER A 42 3.49 9.20 6.04
C SER A 42 3.53 7.73 5.59
N ILE A 43 2.36 7.12 5.49
CA ILE A 43 2.18 5.78 4.93
C ILE A 43 1.05 5.87 3.92
N SER A 44 1.24 5.28 2.75
CA SER A 44 0.17 5.03 1.79
C SER A 44 -0.03 3.53 1.60
N ILE A 45 -1.24 3.11 1.29
CA ILE A 45 -1.58 1.73 0.95
C ILE A 45 -2.06 1.69 -0.50
N SER A 46 -1.50 0.76 -1.28
CA SER A 46 -1.89 0.51 -2.66
C SER A 46 -2.41 -0.90 -2.81
N PHE A 47 -3.52 -1.06 -3.53
CA PHE A 47 -4.18 -2.34 -3.71
C PHE A 47 -5.09 -2.28 -4.93
N TRP A 48 -5.36 -3.43 -5.52
CA TRP A 48 -6.39 -3.55 -6.55
C TRP A 48 -7.71 -3.99 -5.90
N SER A 49 -8.82 -3.41 -6.34
CA SER A 49 -10.14 -3.90 -5.95
C SER A 49 -11.14 -3.72 -7.11
N GLY A 50 -12.05 -4.70 -7.22
CA GLY A 50 -13.18 -4.65 -8.14
C GLY A 50 -14.47 -4.40 -7.37
N ILE A 51 -14.94 -3.16 -7.38
CA ILE A 51 -16.18 -2.72 -6.74
C ILE A 51 -17.31 -2.86 -7.76
N LEU A 52 -18.18 -3.85 -7.53
CA LEU A 52 -19.36 -4.11 -8.37
C LEU A 52 -20.66 -4.03 -7.59
N ALA A 53 -20.59 -4.02 -6.26
CA ALA A 53 -21.74 -4.06 -5.38
C ALA A 53 -22.37 -2.69 -5.19
N SER A 54 -23.69 -2.64 -5.40
CA SER A 54 -24.49 -1.41 -5.25
C SER A 54 -24.57 -0.92 -3.80
N ASP A 55 -24.34 -1.82 -2.84
CA ASP A 55 -24.30 -1.59 -1.40
C ASP A 55 -22.88 -1.26 -0.88
N PHE A 56 -21.90 -1.08 -1.75
CA PHE A 56 -20.55 -0.64 -1.38
C PHE A 56 -20.52 0.82 -0.93
N VAL A 57 -19.88 1.06 0.22
CA VAL A 57 -19.78 2.39 0.84
C VAL A 57 -18.34 2.89 0.88
N GLY A 58 -17.35 2.00 0.97
CA GLY A 58 -15.95 2.40 0.97
C GLY A 58 -14.98 1.37 1.55
N PHE A 59 -13.84 1.84 2.05
CA PHE A 59 -12.78 1.01 2.60
C PHE A 59 -12.52 1.30 4.07
N ASN A 60 -12.32 0.25 4.86
CA ASN A 60 -11.77 0.35 6.19
C ASN A 60 -10.27 0.13 6.14
N ILE A 61 -9.52 1.04 6.75
CA ILE A 61 -8.07 0.97 6.85
C ILE A 61 -7.69 0.68 8.29
N TYR A 62 -6.75 -0.23 8.45
CA TYR A 62 -6.25 -0.69 9.73
C TYR A 62 -4.76 -0.39 9.81
N ILE A 63 -4.32 0.12 10.95
CA ILE A 63 -2.89 0.33 11.22
C ILE A 63 -2.58 0.11 12.69
N LYS A 64 -1.47 -0.59 12.97
CA LYS A 64 -0.94 -0.79 14.32
C LYS A 64 0.57 -0.68 14.32
N GLN A 65 1.11 -0.11 15.39
CA GLN A 65 2.55 -0.05 15.63
C GLN A 65 3.03 -1.38 16.25
N GLY A 66 4.05 -2.00 15.66
CA GLY A 66 4.74 -3.18 16.20
C GLY A 66 3.90 -4.47 16.33
N ASN A 67 2.63 -4.46 15.90
CA ASN A 67 1.72 -5.60 16.01
C ASN A 67 0.92 -5.79 14.72
N SER A 68 0.94 -7.00 14.17
CA SER A 68 0.25 -7.39 12.94
C SER A 68 -1.17 -7.93 13.16
N SER A 69 -1.63 -8.07 14.40
CA SER A 69 -2.95 -8.63 14.71
C SER A 69 -4.03 -7.56 14.79
N PHE A 70 -5.09 -7.71 13.99
CA PHE A 70 -6.23 -6.80 13.91
C PHE A 70 -7.54 -7.51 14.26
N THR A 71 -8.41 -6.82 14.97
CA THR A 71 -9.79 -7.20 15.27
C THR A 71 -10.72 -6.35 14.43
N GLN A 72 -11.41 -6.99 13.47
CA GLN A 72 -12.42 -6.32 12.65
C GLN A 72 -13.77 -6.27 13.38
N PRO A 73 -14.52 -5.16 13.28
CA PRO A 73 -14.11 -3.90 12.68
C PRO A 73 -13.37 -2.98 13.67
N THR A 74 -13.33 -3.34 14.96
CA THR A 74 -12.92 -2.50 16.09
C THR A 74 -11.63 -1.71 15.89
N ASP A 75 -10.61 -2.31 15.26
CA ASP A 75 -9.30 -1.69 15.07
C ASP A 75 -9.20 -0.79 13.83
N ALA A 76 -10.23 -0.70 12.99
CA ALA A 76 -10.19 0.17 11.83
C ALA A 76 -10.22 1.65 12.26
N ILE A 77 -9.44 2.46 11.56
CA ILE A 77 -9.43 3.90 11.73
C ILE A 77 -10.83 4.41 11.38
N LYS A 78 -11.54 5.06 12.30
CA LYS A 78 -12.83 5.68 11.94
C LYS A 78 -12.60 6.95 11.13
N ASN A 79 -13.59 7.30 10.32
CA ASN A 79 -13.65 8.61 9.68
C ASN A 79 -13.79 9.75 10.71
N ASN A 80 -13.77 10.99 10.22
CA ASN A 80 -13.84 12.19 11.06
C ASN A 80 -15.16 12.31 11.86
N LEU A 81 -16.19 11.54 11.51
CA LEU A 81 -17.46 11.48 12.24
C LEU A 81 -17.52 10.32 13.26
N GLY A 82 -16.42 9.58 13.43
CA GLY A 82 -16.34 8.42 14.33
C GLY A 82 -16.94 7.13 13.75
N GLY A 83 -17.34 7.12 12.48
CA GLY A 83 -17.98 5.99 11.80
C GLY A 83 -17.08 5.25 10.79
N TYR A 84 -17.65 4.21 10.19
CA TYR A 84 -17.10 3.52 9.01
C TYR A 84 -17.83 3.99 7.74
N PRO A 85 -17.22 3.87 6.56
CA PRO A 85 -15.85 3.42 6.30
C PRO A 85 -14.81 4.47 6.72
N THR A 86 -13.53 4.06 6.84
CA THR A 86 -12.41 5.01 6.97
C THR A 86 -12.35 5.96 5.78
N VAL A 87 -12.49 5.41 4.56
CA VAL A 87 -12.47 6.15 3.29
C VAL A 87 -13.73 5.81 2.51
N ALA A 88 -14.59 6.79 2.29
CA ALA A 88 -15.82 6.62 1.51
C ALA A 88 -15.52 6.58 0.00
N ASN A 89 -16.22 5.71 -0.73
CA ASN A 89 -16.22 5.66 -2.18
C ASN A 89 -17.50 4.97 -2.67
N SER A 90 -18.19 5.55 -3.65
CA SER A 90 -19.46 5.05 -4.18
C SER A 90 -19.40 4.69 -5.67
N THR A 91 -18.21 4.61 -6.26
CA THR A 91 -18.06 4.34 -7.68
C THR A 91 -17.76 2.86 -7.94
N HIS A 92 -18.58 2.24 -8.78
CA HIS A 92 -18.27 0.94 -9.37
C HIS A 92 -17.04 1.09 -10.26
N THR A 93 -15.97 0.38 -9.90
CA THR A 93 -14.71 0.45 -10.65
C THR A 93 -13.87 -0.79 -10.39
N ARG A 94 -13.01 -1.13 -11.35
CA ARG A 94 -12.01 -2.18 -11.24
C ARG A 94 -10.65 -1.54 -11.49
N THR A 95 -10.01 -1.06 -10.43
CA THR A 95 -8.80 -0.24 -10.54
C THR A 95 -7.83 -0.48 -9.40
N ASN A 96 -6.62 0.05 -9.57
CA ASN A 96 -5.66 0.20 -8.49
C ASN A 96 -5.99 1.46 -7.70
N PHE A 97 -6.15 1.29 -6.39
CA PHE A 97 -6.25 2.38 -5.44
C PHE A 97 -4.89 2.65 -4.83
N THR A 98 -4.60 3.91 -4.59
CA THR A 98 -3.51 4.35 -3.71
C THR A 98 -4.10 5.36 -2.75
N ILE A 99 -4.17 4.99 -1.49
CA ILE A 99 -4.82 5.78 -0.44
C ILE A 99 -3.74 6.12 0.59
N GLN A 100 -3.61 7.41 0.92
CA GLN A 100 -2.80 7.80 2.06
C GLN A 100 -3.51 7.34 3.34
N VAL A 101 -2.82 6.54 4.16
CA VAL A 101 -3.36 6.07 5.43
C VAL A 101 -3.54 7.31 6.32
N PRO A 102 -4.78 7.61 6.75
CA PRO A 102 -5.01 8.80 7.56
C PRO A 102 -4.36 8.60 8.95
N PRO A 103 -3.85 9.68 9.58
CA PRO A 103 -3.44 9.64 10.97
C PRO A 103 -4.55 9.00 11.83
N THR A 104 -4.17 8.31 12.90
CA THR A 104 -5.15 7.76 13.85
C THR A 104 -5.97 8.91 14.44
N GLN A 105 -7.18 8.63 14.96
CA GLN A 105 -8.06 9.67 15.53
C GLN A 105 -7.42 10.52 16.64
N THR A 106 -6.33 10.04 17.24
CA THR A 106 -5.49 10.80 18.17
C THR A 106 -4.66 11.90 17.50
N GLY A 107 -4.78 12.09 16.18
CA GLY A 107 -4.03 13.08 15.40
C GLY A 107 -2.53 12.78 15.28
N GLN A 108 -2.09 11.59 15.68
CA GLN A 108 -0.68 11.23 15.69
C GLN A 108 -0.19 10.93 14.26
N THR A 109 0.77 11.71 13.79
CA THR A 109 1.54 11.44 12.57
C THR A 109 2.43 10.23 12.76
N TYR A 110 2.68 9.47 11.68
CA TYR A 110 3.57 8.32 11.76
C TYR A 110 5.02 8.76 11.99
N GLN A 111 5.75 7.97 12.78
CA GLN A 111 7.13 8.24 13.12
C GLN A 111 8.06 7.52 12.14
N ASN A 112 9.04 8.25 11.59
CA ASN A 112 10.08 7.62 10.78
C ASN A 112 10.88 6.62 11.62
N GLY A 113 11.31 5.53 10.99
CA GLY A 113 12.04 4.46 11.68
C GLY A 113 11.19 3.64 12.65
N THR A 114 9.87 3.77 12.63
CA THR A 114 8.96 2.96 13.44
C THR A 114 8.25 1.92 12.57
N LEU A 115 8.21 0.66 13.01
CA LEU A 115 7.50 -0.42 12.32
C LEU A 115 5.99 -0.34 12.56
N TYR A 116 5.25 -0.24 11.47
CA TYR A 116 3.81 -0.36 11.43
C TYR A 116 3.40 -1.56 10.58
N TYR A 117 2.21 -2.08 10.87
CA TYR A 117 1.51 -3.03 10.03
C TYR A 117 0.24 -2.35 9.54
N VAL A 118 -0.06 -2.49 8.24
CA VAL A 118 -1.23 -1.89 7.61
C VAL A 118 -1.99 -2.93 6.79
N THR A 119 -3.32 -2.80 6.77
CA THR A 119 -4.20 -3.55 5.88
C THR A 119 -5.44 -2.73 5.54
N VAL A 120 -6.22 -3.21 4.58
CA VAL A 120 -7.41 -2.57 4.07
C VAL A 120 -8.46 -3.62 3.71
N THR A 121 -9.72 -3.28 3.91
CA THR A 121 -10.88 -4.12 3.60
C THR A 121 -11.98 -3.29 2.95
N ALA A 122 -12.84 -3.94 2.18
CA ALA A 122 -14.02 -3.33 1.58
C ALA A 122 -15.20 -3.38 2.57
N TYR A 123 -15.96 -2.30 2.64
CA TYR A 123 -17.10 -2.08 3.50
C TYR A 123 -18.35 -1.70 2.71
N GLY A 124 -19.49 -2.27 3.11
CA GLY A 124 -20.80 -1.94 2.57
C GLY A 124 -21.93 -2.04 3.58
N THR A 125 -23.11 -1.58 3.18
CA THR A 125 -24.32 -1.51 4.00
C THR A 125 -25.52 -2.06 3.22
N ASN A 126 -26.15 -3.10 3.73
CA ASN A 126 -27.34 -3.66 3.08
C ASN A 126 -28.63 -3.07 3.71
N ASP A 127 -29.38 -2.31 2.91
CA ASP A 127 -30.64 -1.67 3.30
C ASP A 127 -31.87 -2.61 3.23
N LEU A 128 -31.75 -3.80 2.61
CA LEU A 128 -32.84 -4.77 2.48
C LEU A 128 -33.10 -5.57 3.78
N THR A 129 -32.14 -5.56 4.71
CA THR A 129 -32.25 -6.17 6.03
C THR A 129 -31.52 -5.28 7.04
N ASP A 130 -32.26 -4.43 7.77
CA ASP A 130 -31.78 -3.59 8.89
C ASP A 130 -30.28 -3.25 8.84
N THR A 131 -29.88 -2.33 7.97
CA THR A 131 -28.54 -1.67 7.87
C THR A 131 -27.36 -2.55 8.32
N LYS A 132 -27.25 -3.77 7.78
CA LYS A 132 -26.25 -4.71 8.27
C LYS A 132 -24.85 -4.27 7.83
N TYR A 133 -23.96 -4.14 8.80
CA TYR A 133 -22.52 -3.93 8.56
C TYR A 133 -21.95 -5.14 7.81
N ILE A 134 -21.43 -4.93 6.60
CA ILE A 134 -20.78 -5.97 5.79
C ILE A 134 -19.36 -5.54 5.48
N GLU A 135 -18.39 -6.38 5.82
CA GLU A 135 -16.99 -6.11 5.57
C GLU A 135 -16.27 -7.37 5.10
N THR A 136 -15.40 -7.22 4.11
CA THR A 136 -14.53 -8.32 3.67
C THR A 136 -13.52 -8.67 4.76
N LYS A 137 -13.16 -9.95 4.87
CA LYS A 137 -12.12 -10.39 5.82
C LYS A 137 -10.76 -9.81 5.46
N ILE A 138 -9.96 -9.47 6.47
CA ILE A 138 -8.53 -9.20 6.29
C ILE A 138 -7.87 -10.46 5.72
N ASN A 139 -7.24 -10.32 4.56
CA ASN A 139 -6.58 -11.42 3.83
C ASN A 139 -5.05 -11.26 3.76
N ALA A 140 -4.54 -10.04 3.95
CA ALA A 140 -3.12 -9.74 3.94
C ALA A 140 -2.82 -8.55 4.85
N ILE A 141 -1.69 -8.60 5.55
CA ILE A 141 -1.19 -7.55 6.44
C ILE A 141 0.25 -7.26 6.01
N VAL A 142 0.57 -5.99 5.77
CA VAL A 142 1.84 -5.59 5.19
C VAL A 142 2.63 -4.73 6.18
N PRO A 143 3.90 -5.06 6.47
CA PRO A 143 4.77 -4.21 7.27
C PRO A 143 5.23 -2.98 6.47
N VAL A 144 5.46 -1.87 7.17
CA VAL A 144 5.99 -0.63 6.61
C VAL A 144 6.71 0.19 7.68
N ILE A 145 7.82 0.81 7.27
CA ILE A 145 8.57 1.76 8.09
C ILE A 145 8.61 3.10 7.35
N PRO A 146 7.92 4.15 7.84
CA PRO A 146 8.09 5.51 7.33
C PRO A 146 9.56 5.91 7.42
N ARG A 147 10.03 6.71 6.46
CA ARG A 147 11.44 6.93 6.22
C ARG A 147 11.72 8.41 6.05
N THR A 148 12.84 8.87 6.57
CA THR A 148 13.26 10.26 6.36
C THR A 148 13.61 10.45 4.90
N GLU A 149 13.13 11.51 4.29
CA GLU A 149 13.43 11.84 2.89
C GLU A 149 14.06 13.22 2.77
N GLY A 150 14.80 13.44 1.70
CA GLY A 150 15.39 14.74 1.42
C GLY A 150 15.98 14.82 0.02
N ASN A 151 16.67 15.93 -0.23
CA ASN A 151 17.41 16.15 -1.47
C ASN A 151 18.89 16.39 -1.15
N GLY A 152 19.74 16.18 -2.12
CA GLY A 152 21.16 16.49 -2.05
C GLY A 152 21.73 16.87 -3.40
N THR A 153 22.95 17.42 -3.37
CA THR A 153 23.64 17.89 -4.57
C THR A 153 25.12 17.55 -4.53
N GLY A 154 25.77 17.55 -5.70
CA GLY A 154 27.20 17.32 -5.83
C GLY A 154 27.54 15.86 -6.14
N ASN A 155 28.82 15.49 -5.92
CA ASN A 155 29.34 14.17 -6.25
C ASN A 155 29.34 13.22 -5.06
N THR A 156 29.20 13.73 -3.83
CA THR A 156 29.05 12.90 -2.62
C THR A 156 27.56 12.67 -2.37
N ILE A 157 27.17 11.39 -2.32
CA ILE A 157 25.80 10.97 -2.05
C ILE A 157 25.65 10.82 -0.54
N THR A 158 24.76 11.63 0.02
CA THR A 158 24.42 11.61 1.44
C THR A 158 22.94 11.32 1.64
N ALA A 159 22.60 10.53 2.64
CA ALA A 159 21.22 10.29 3.05
C ALA A 159 21.15 10.37 4.58
N ASN A 160 20.32 11.28 5.10
CA ASN A 160 20.22 11.55 6.54
C ASN A 160 21.60 11.76 7.22
N SER A 161 22.43 12.62 6.62
CA SER A 161 23.81 12.93 7.05
C SER A 161 24.81 11.77 7.01
N GLN A 162 24.44 10.62 6.45
CA GLN A 162 25.35 9.50 6.19
C GLN A 162 25.87 9.59 4.76
N THR A 163 27.19 9.46 4.57
CA THR A 163 27.78 9.32 3.23
C THR A 163 27.62 7.87 2.76
N VAL A 164 26.76 7.64 1.77
CA VAL A 164 26.39 6.29 1.31
C VAL A 164 27.08 5.90 0.00
N GLY A 165 27.50 6.90 -0.78
CA GLY A 165 28.18 6.67 -2.04
C GLY A 165 28.77 7.93 -2.66
N THR A 166 29.38 7.77 -3.83
CA THR A 166 29.96 8.84 -4.64
C THR A 166 29.63 8.64 -6.10
N ILE A 167 29.53 9.75 -6.84
CA ILE A 167 29.31 9.79 -8.29
C ILE A 167 30.62 10.20 -8.95
N ASP A 168 31.24 9.31 -9.73
CA ASP A 168 32.30 9.65 -10.67
C ASP A 168 31.66 10.01 -12.01
N LYS A 169 31.64 11.32 -12.32
CA LYS A 169 31.09 11.85 -13.58
C LYS A 169 32.00 11.63 -14.79
N THR A 170 33.28 11.37 -14.56
CA THR A 170 34.24 11.11 -15.64
C THR A 170 34.02 9.72 -16.20
N GLN A 171 33.77 8.75 -15.31
CA GLN A 171 33.52 7.35 -15.68
C GLN A 171 32.03 7.00 -15.74
N ASN A 172 31.16 7.93 -15.33
CA ASN A 172 29.72 7.73 -15.17
C ASN A 172 29.39 6.58 -14.22
N LEU A 173 30.07 6.52 -13.07
CA LEU A 173 29.94 5.45 -12.09
C LEU A 173 29.40 5.97 -10.75
N VAL A 174 28.70 5.09 -10.04
CA VAL A 174 28.26 5.26 -8.67
C VAL A 174 28.91 4.16 -7.84
N THR A 175 29.66 4.58 -6.84
CA THR A 175 30.42 3.70 -5.94
C THR A 175 29.86 3.83 -4.53
N ALA A 176 29.65 2.71 -3.85
CA ALA A 176 29.27 2.74 -2.43
C ALA A 176 30.43 3.22 -1.56
N SER A 177 30.15 4.02 -0.54
CA SER A 177 31.17 4.48 0.40
C SER A 177 31.57 3.40 1.40
N ALA A 178 32.70 3.60 2.10
CA ALA A 178 33.15 2.67 3.13
C ALA A 178 32.05 2.42 4.18
N GLY A 179 31.80 1.15 4.52
CA GLY A 179 30.71 0.76 5.42
C GLY A 179 29.33 0.66 4.76
N TRP A 180 29.24 0.86 3.44
CA TRP A 180 28.03 0.70 2.63
C TRP A 180 28.27 -0.22 1.43
N GLN A 181 27.20 -0.82 0.94
CA GLN A 181 27.21 -1.70 -0.24
C GLN A 181 25.98 -1.40 -1.10
N LEU A 182 26.13 -1.51 -2.42
CA LEU A 182 25.03 -1.34 -3.36
C LEU A 182 24.26 -2.67 -3.49
N GLN A 183 22.96 -2.65 -3.20
CA GLN A 183 22.06 -3.82 -3.28
C GLN A 183 21.16 -3.80 -4.52
N TYR A 184 20.89 -2.62 -5.07
CA TYR A 184 20.06 -2.47 -6.25
C TYR A 184 20.50 -1.24 -7.03
N PHE A 185 20.50 -1.34 -8.36
CA PHE A 185 20.48 -0.18 -9.24
C PHE A 185 19.60 -0.47 -10.45
N GLY A 186 18.95 0.57 -10.97
CA GLY A 186 18.10 0.40 -12.14
C GLY A 186 17.35 1.67 -12.53
N PRO A 187 16.79 1.70 -13.74
CA PRO A 187 15.89 2.78 -14.13
C PRO A 187 14.60 2.70 -13.31
N GLN A 188 14.20 3.81 -12.70
CA GLN A 188 12.89 3.96 -12.06
C GLN A 188 12.33 5.34 -12.37
N SER A 189 11.05 5.40 -12.76
CA SER A 189 10.32 6.63 -13.05
C SER A 189 9.59 7.20 -11.84
N ASP A 190 9.48 6.43 -10.74
CA ASP A 190 8.78 6.82 -9.52
C ASP A 190 9.62 6.50 -8.28
N PHE A 191 10.01 7.53 -7.54
CA PHE A 191 10.76 7.41 -6.29
C PHE A 191 9.98 6.66 -5.18
N ASN A 192 8.65 6.76 -5.21
CA ASN A 192 7.77 6.16 -4.22
C ASN A 192 7.46 4.70 -4.53
N ALA A 193 7.85 4.18 -5.70
CA ALA A 193 7.66 2.78 -6.01
C ALA A 193 8.53 1.91 -5.10
N VAL A 194 7.86 1.09 -4.30
CA VAL A 194 8.48 0.24 -3.27
C VAL A 194 9.34 -0.81 -3.94
N VAL A 195 10.62 -0.86 -3.57
CA VAL A 195 11.52 -1.93 -3.99
C VAL A 195 11.73 -2.85 -2.80
N VAL A 196 11.25 -4.10 -2.94
CA VAL A 196 11.48 -5.15 -1.94
C VAL A 196 12.67 -5.97 -2.40
N ILE A 197 13.76 -5.91 -1.65
CA ILE A 197 14.99 -6.63 -1.98
C ILE A 197 14.88 -8.04 -1.39
N THR A 198 14.63 -9.03 -2.25
CA THR A 198 14.40 -10.43 -1.84
C THR A 198 15.67 -11.27 -1.78
N ASN A 199 16.75 -10.85 -2.45
CA ASN A 199 18.04 -11.53 -2.46
C ASN A 199 19.16 -10.56 -2.07
N LYS A 200 20.09 -11.03 -1.21
CA LYS A 200 21.27 -10.27 -0.75
C LYS A 200 22.36 -10.21 -1.84
N ASN A 201 21.98 -9.85 -3.06
CA ASN A 201 22.90 -9.70 -4.17
C ASN A 201 23.59 -8.34 -4.02
N PHE A 202 24.68 -8.33 -3.27
CA PHE A 202 25.54 -7.17 -3.21
C PHE A 202 26.33 -7.09 -4.52
N TYR A 203 26.27 -5.95 -5.17
CA TYR A 203 27.11 -5.71 -6.33
C TYR A 203 28.54 -5.46 -5.84
N GLU A 204 29.46 -6.32 -6.28
CA GLU A 204 30.89 -6.22 -5.94
C GLU A 204 31.59 -5.02 -6.63
N LYS A 205 30.91 -4.37 -7.58
CA LYS A 205 31.47 -3.31 -8.44
C LYS A 205 30.53 -2.12 -8.56
N ASP A 206 31.10 -1.02 -9.04
CA ASP A 206 30.41 0.23 -9.34
C ASP A 206 29.22 0.02 -10.30
N ALA A 207 28.18 0.82 -10.12
CA ALA A 207 27.04 0.85 -11.03
C ALA A 207 27.08 2.08 -11.94
N TYR A 208 26.57 1.97 -13.16
CA TYR A 208 26.46 3.14 -14.03
C TYR A 208 25.53 4.20 -13.42
N SER A 209 25.99 5.46 -13.40
CA SER A 209 25.30 6.67 -12.93
C SER A 209 24.07 7.07 -13.76
N LEU A 210 23.86 6.42 -14.91
CA LEU A 210 22.72 6.64 -15.81
C LEU A 210 21.46 5.87 -15.39
N ASN A 211 21.57 4.95 -14.43
CA ASN A 211 20.46 4.13 -13.94
C ASN A 211 19.85 4.80 -12.72
N GLY A 212 18.89 5.70 -12.94
CA GLY A 212 18.47 6.72 -11.98
C GLY A 212 18.22 6.32 -10.52
N LEU A 213 17.93 5.06 -10.17
CA LEU A 213 17.71 4.63 -8.78
C LEU A 213 18.81 3.70 -8.26
N TYR A 214 19.24 3.93 -7.02
CA TYR A 214 20.22 3.15 -6.28
C TYR A 214 19.69 2.84 -4.89
N ILE A 215 19.93 1.62 -4.39
CA ILE A 215 19.66 1.26 -3.00
C ILE A 215 20.94 0.77 -2.36
N PHE A 216 21.37 1.50 -1.33
CA PHE A 216 22.53 1.19 -0.52
C PHE A 216 22.07 0.54 0.78
N SER A 217 22.83 -0.43 1.27
CA SER A 217 22.70 -1.02 2.61
C SER A 217 24.00 -0.83 3.35
N ASN A 218 23.92 -0.52 4.65
CA ASN A 218 25.13 -0.47 5.46
C ASN A 218 25.67 -1.87 5.75
N THR A 219 26.95 -1.94 6.09
CA THR A 219 27.57 -3.13 6.66
C THR A 219 26.85 -3.49 7.96
N GLY A 220 26.38 -4.73 8.07
CA GLY A 220 25.53 -5.17 9.18
C GLY A 220 24.02 -5.05 8.91
N GLN A 221 23.60 -4.54 7.75
CA GLN A 221 22.20 -4.59 7.27
C GLN A 221 21.18 -4.03 8.27
N SER A 222 21.56 -2.95 8.95
CA SER A 222 20.67 -2.22 9.86
C SER A 222 20.06 -0.99 9.22
N ALA A 223 20.64 -0.44 8.16
CA ALA A 223 20.15 0.75 7.47
C ALA A 223 20.09 0.58 5.96
N LEU A 224 19.07 1.19 5.35
CA LEU A 224 18.91 1.30 3.91
C LEU A 224 18.83 2.77 3.50
N ALA A 225 19.42 3.08 2.35
CA ALA A 225 19.29 4.37 1.71
C ALA A 225 18.89 4.18 0.24
N LYS A 226 17.77 4.78 -0.15
CA LYS A 226 17.31 4.82 -1.54
C LYS A 226 17.68 6.19 -2.10
N VAL A 227 18.33 6.21 -3.24
CA VAL A 227 18.81 7.41 -3.89
C VAL A 227 18.34 7.41 -5.32
N TRP A 228 17.72 8.52 -5.74
CA TRP A 228 17.32 8.75 -7.11
C TRP A 228 18.06 9.94 -7.68
N LEU A 229 18.97 9.70 -8.61
CA LEU A 229 19.67 10.72 -9.37
C LEU A 229 18.67 11.33 -10.37
N ASN A 230 18.24 12.55 -10.12
CA ASN A 230 17.20 13.23 -10.92
C ASN A 230 17.78 14.26 -11.90
N SER A 231 19.08 14.53 -11.82
CA SER A 231 19.82 15.44 -12.69
C SER A 231 21.32 15.17 -12.60
N SER A 232 22.12 15.85 -13.43
CA SER A 232 23.59 15.72 -13.41
C SER A 232 24.25 16.15 -12.10
N SER A 233 23.56 16.88 -11.23
CA SER A 233 24.13 17.39 -9.97
C SER A 233 23.20 17.27 -8.78
N GLY A 234 22.02 16.69 -8.94
CA GLY A 234 20.98 16.61 -7.92
C GLY A 234 20.46 15.19 -7.75
N TYR A 235 20.07 14.87 -6.52
CA TYR A 235 19.45 13.61 -6.18
C TYR A 235 18.42 13.78 -5.06
N ARG A 236 17.41 12.91 -5.08
CA ARG A 236 16.48 12.71 -3.97
C ARG A 236 16.92 11.47 -3.21
N TRP A 237 16.75 11.46 -1.90
CA TRP A 237 17.10 10.32 -1.07
C TRP A 237 16.02 10.02 -0.03
N ALA A 238 16.03 8.78 0.44
CA ALA A 238 15.28 8.32 1.58
C ALA A 238 16.13 7.38 2.42
N TYR A 239 15.89 7.37 3.72
CA TYR A 239 16.71 6.63 4.68
C TYR A 239 15.87 6.10 5.84
N HIS A 240 16.18 4.88 6.28
CA HIS A 240 15.78 4.38 7.59
C HIS A 240 16.87 3.44 8.14
N ASN A 241 16.90 3.31 9.47
CA ASN A 241 17.89 2.52 10.23
C ASN A 241 17.29 1.26 10.87
N GLN A 242 16.24 0.71 10.25
CA GLN A 242 15.52 -0.48 10.73
C GLN A 242 15.43 -1.57 9.64
N ALA A 243 16.46 -1.69 8.80
CA ALA A 243 16.48 -2.68 7.71
C ALA A 243 16.37 -4.12 8.23
N SER A 244 16.92 -4.39 9.41
CA SER A 244 16.79 -5.69 10.09
C SER A 244 15.34 -6.09 10.40
N GLN A 245 14.41 -5.13 10.48
CA GLN A 245 12.99 -5.36 10.73
C GLN A 245 12.18 -5.38 9.42
N TRP A 246 12.58 -4.58 8.43
CA TRP A 246 11.90 -4.50 7.13
C TRP A 246 12.85 -4.00 6.04
N ASN A 247 13.00 -4.79 4.97
CA ASN A 247 13.88 -4.48 3.82
C ASN A 247 13.14 -3.81 2.65
N GLY A 248 12.08 -3.05 2.94
CA GLY A 248 11.40 -2.24 1.94
C GLY A 248 11.90 -0.79 1.98
N ILE A 249 12.17 -0.20 0.81
CA ILE A 249 12.52 1.21 0.71
C ILE A 249 12.00 1.87 -0.57
#